data_AF-A0A1C1YXL5-F1
#
_entry.id   AF-A0A1C1YXL5-F1
#
_cell.length_a   1.000
_cell.length_b   1.000
_cell.length_c   1.000
_cell.angle_alpha   90.00
_cell.angle_beta   90.00
_cell.angle_gamma   90.00
#
_symmetry.space_group_name_H-M   'P 1'
#
loop_
_entity.id
_entity.type
_entity.pdbx_description
1 polymer ?
#
loop_
_entity_poly.entity_id
_entity_poly.type
_entity_poly.pdbx_seq_one_letter_code
_entity_poly.pdbx_strand_id
1 'polypeptide(L)' 'MRAFSIVLAFVAAAGLGFGWWGLETVAGRRLFDEMAGMIPLFAGAASAVVLVAAGILYYLSGR' A
#
# COMPACT_ATOMS: atom_id res chain seq x y z
N MET A 1 -13.97 -12.48 9.19
CA MET A 1 -12.90 -11.48 9.38
C MET A 1 -11.57 -11.90 8.73
N ARG A 2 -11.10 -13.16 8.89
CA ARG A 2 -9.84 -13.63 8.28
C ARG A 2 -9.73 -13.44 6.75
N ALA A 3 -10.73 -13.86 5.99
CA ALA A 3 -10.69 -13.69 4.53
C ALA A 3 -10.62 -12.20 4.13
N PHE A 4 -11.37 -11.35 4.82
CA PHE A 4 -11.34 -9.90 4.60
C PHE A 4 -9.98 -9.28 4.93
N SER A 5 -9.34 -9.67 6.04
CA SER A 5 -8.00 -9.17 6.36
C SER A 5 -6.93 -9.67 5.39
N ILE A 6 -7.06 -10.89 4.85
CA ILE A 6 -6.19 -11.37 3.77
C ILE A 6 -6.36 -10.50 2.51
N VAL A 7 -7.61 -10.20 2.11
CA VAL A 7 -7.88 -9.31 0.96
C VAL A 7 -7.28 -7.93 1.20
N LEU A 8 -7.47 -7.34 2.39
CA LEU A 8 -6.85 -6.05 2.74
C LEU A 8 -5.32 -6.10 2.67
N ALA A 9 -4.70 -7.19 3.11
CA ALA A 9 -3.25 -7.34 3.03
C ALA A 9 -2.76 -7.36 1.57
N PHE A 10 -3.47 -8.04 0.66
CA PHE A 10 -3.13 -8.02 -0.77
C PHE A 10 -3.32 -6.64 -1.41
N VAL A 11 -4.41 -5.94 -1.09
CA VAL A 11 -4.63 -4.57 -1.57
C VAL A 11 -3.53 -3.63 -1.07
N ALA A 12 -3.16 -3.74 0.21
CA ALA A 12 -2.07 -2.96 0.78
C ALA A 12 -0.71 -3.29 0.14
N ALA A 13 -0.42 -4.57 -0.13
CA ALA A 13 0.79 -4.97 -0.83
C ALA A 13 0.85 -4.38 -2.26
N ALA A 14 -0.26 -4.38 -2.99
CA ALA A 14 -0.34 -3.75 -4.30
C ALA A 14 -0.10 -2.23 -4.23
N GLY A 15 -0.67 -1.55 -3.24
CA GLY A 15 -0.46 -0.12 -3.03
C GLY A 15 0.96 0.25 -2.61
N LEU A 16 1.63 -0.59 -1.82
CA LEU A 16 3.06 -0.46 -1.53
C LEU A 16 3.91 -0.65 -2.79
N GLY A 17 3.58 -1.65 -3.61
CA GLY A 17 4.23 -1.87 -4.90
C GLY A 17 4.06 -0.67 -5.85
N PHE A 18 2.86 -0.09 -5.90
CA PHE A 18 2.59 1.15 -6.64
C PHE A 18 3.41 2.33 -6.10
N GLY A 19 3.46 2.53 -4.79
CA GLY A 19 4.24 3.60 -4.16
C GLY A 19 5.73 3.48 -4.47
N TRP A 20 6.31 2.28 -4.32
CA TRP A 20 7.69 2.01 -4.69
C TRP A 20 7.94 2.24 -6.18
N TRP A 21 7.11 1.65 -7.04
CA TRP A 21 7.27 1.81 -8.49
C TRP A 21 7.18 3.28 -8.93
N GLY A 22 6.20 4.02 -8.40
CA GLY A 22 5.95 5.42 -8.73
C GLY A 22 7.07 6.36 -8.29
N LEU A 23 7.77 6.05 -7.19
CA LEU A 23 8.86 6.89 -6.67
C LEU A 23 10.25 6.47 -7.19
N GLU A 24 10.50 5.17 -7.31
CA GLU A 24 11.85 4.66 -7.54
C GLU A 24 12.16 4.37 -9.01
N THR A 25 11.14 4.14 -9.85
CA THR A 25 11.36 3.84 -11.27
C THR A 25 11.30 5.07 -12.15
N VAL A 26 12.07 5.07 -13.24
CA VAL A 26 12.06 6.16 -14.24
C VAL A 26 10.68 6.32 -14.87
N ALA A 27 9.99 5.21 -15.16
CA ALA A 27 8.65 5.24 -15.74
C ALA A 27 7.63 5.84 -14.77
N GLY A 28 7.68 5.44 -13.49
CA GLY A 28 6.81 5.97 -12.45
C GLY A 28 7.04 7.45 -12.19
N ARG A 29 8.30 7.87 -12.01
CA ARG A 29 8.64 9.27 -11.78
C ARG A 29 8.21 10.17 -12.93
N ARG A 30 8.41 9.75 -14.19
CA ARG A 30 7.94 10.51 -15.37
C ARG A 30 6.42 10.72 -15.38
N LEU A 31 5.66 9.77 -14.84
CA LEU A 31 4.19 9.84 -14.81
C LEU A 31 3.65 10.70 -13.67
N PHE A 32 4.39 10.80 -12.55
CA PHE A 32 3.95 11.47 -11.32
C PHE A 32 4.87 12.62 -10.88
N ASP A 33 5.66 13.17 -11.80
CA ASP A 33 6.66 14.22 -11.51
C ASP A 33 6.01 15.57 -11.16
N GLU A 34 4.76 15.79 -11.61
CA GLU A 34 4.04 17.07 -11.50
C GLU A 34 3.87 17.57 -10.06
N MET A 35 3.96 16.68 -9.06
CA MET A 35 3.90 17.03 -7.63
C MET A 35 4.98 16.31 -6.81
N ALA A 36 6.20 16.19 -7.35
CA ALA A 36 7.31 15.50 -6.68
C ALA A 36 6.97 14.08 -6.19
N GLY A 37 6.11 13.36 -6.92
CA GLY A 37 5.69 12.00 -6.55
C GLY A 37 4.74 11.92 -5.35
N MET A 38 4.05 13.00 -4.96
CA MET A 38 3.12 12.98 -3.82
C MET A 38 2.06 11.87 -3.91
N ILE A 39 1.53 11.58 -5.10
CA ILE A 39 0.49 10.55 -5.30
C ILE A 39 1.04 9.15 -4.94
N PRO A 40 2.13 8.66 -5.57
CA PRO A 40 2.80 7.43 -5.15
C PRO A 40 3.18 7.39 -3.67
N LEU A 41 3.70 8.50 -3.13
CA LEU A 41 4.11 8.59 -1.73
C LEU A 41 2.92 8.38 -0.78
N PHE A 42 1.83 9.13 -0.98
CA PHE A 42 0.64 9.03 -0.15
C PHE A 42 -0.01 7.65 -0.26
N ALA A 43 -0.12 7.11 -1.48
CA ALA A 43 -0.67 5.79 -1.72
C ALA A 43 0.15 4.69 -1.01
N GLY A 44 1.48 4.76 -1.09
CA GLY A 44 2.38 3.84 -0.39
C GLY A 44 2.25 3.96 1.14
N ALA A 45 2.26 5.19 1.67
CA ALA A 45 2.13 5.43 3.11
C ALA A 45 0.78 4.96 3.67
N ALA A 46 -0.33 5.29 3.00
CA ALA A 46 -1.66 4.81 3.36
C ALA A 46 -1.73 3.28 3.32
N SER A 47 -1.11 2.66 2.31
CA SER A 47 -1.07 1.20 2.18
C SER A 47 -0.27 0.54 3.30
N ALA A 48 0.82 1.15 3.77
CA ALA A 48 1.55 0.65 4.93
C ALA A 48 0.65 0.59 6.18
N VAL A 49 -0.15 1.64 6.42
CA VAL A 49 -1.12 1.69 7.54
C VAL A 49 -2.17 0.59 7.38
N VAL A 50 -2.72 0.41 6.18
CA VAL A 50 -3.71 -0.64 5.90
C VAL A 50 -3.12 -2.04 6.11
N LEU A 51 -1.85 -2.27 5.74
CA LEU A 51 -1.18 -3.56 5.96
C LEU A 51 -1.06 -3.89 7.46
N VAL A 52 -0.68 -2.90 8.28
CA VAL A 52 -0.62 -3.06 9.73
C VAL A 52 -2.00 -3.36 10.31
N ALA A 53 -3.03 -2.60 9.90
CA ALA A 53 -4.40 -2.84 10.33
C ALA A 53 -4.91 -4.24 9.93
N ALA A 54 -4.59 -4.70 8.70
CA ALA A 54 -4.92 -6.03 8.22
C ALA A 54 -4.26 -7.13 9.09
N GLY A 55 -3.00 -6.97 9.46
CA GLY A 55 -2.29 -7.88 10.36
C GLY A 55 -2.93 -7.95 11.74
N ILE A 56 -3.29 -6.81 12.32
CA ILE A 56 -4.00 -6.74 13.62
C ILE A 56 -5.35 -7.46 13.53
N LEU A 57 -6.16 -7.15 12.51
CA LEU A 57 -7.47 -7.79 12.32
C LEU A 57 -7.37 -9.30 12.10
N TYR A 58 -6.36 -9.75 11.34
CA TYR A 58 -6.11 -11.17 11.14
C TYR A 58 -5.80 -11.87 12.47
N TYR A 59 -4.87 -11.31 13.25
CA TYR A 59 -4.49 -11.83 14.56
C TYR A 59 -5.68 -11.89 15.54
N LEU A 60 -6.45 -10.80 15.65
CA LEU A 60 -7.63 -10.73 16.52
C LEU A 60 -8.73 -11.72 16.11
N SER A 61 -8.90 -11.97 14.82
CA SER A 61 -9.90 -12.95 14.34
C SER A 61 -9.50 -14.42 14.55
N GLY A 62 -8.28 -14.67 15.03
CA GLY A 62 -7.79 -16.00 15.34
C GLY A 62 -7.69 -16.35 16.82
N ARG A 63 -8.03 -15.41 17.70
CA ARG A 63 -8.37 -15.69 19.09
C ARG A 63 -9.84 -16.11 19.17
#